data_AF-A0A2A4WWW4-F1
#
_entry.id   AF-A0A2A4WWW4-F1
#
_cell.length_a   1.000
_cell.length_b   1.000
_cell.length_c   1.000
_cell.angle_alpha   90.00
_cell.angle_beta   90.00
_cell.angle_gamma   90.00
#
_symmetry.space_group_name_H-M   'P 1'
#
loop_
_entity.id
_entity.type
_entity.pdbx_description
1 polymer ?
#
loop_
_entity_poly.entity_id
_entity_poly.type
_entity_poly.pdbx_seq_one_letter_code
_entity_poly.pdbx_strand_id
1 'polypeptide(L)' 'MEKGQLNAIKDINEYVLDNSLRESDVLTRLRMETEKDSHSIMQIPPEQGQFMALLVKLIDAKRTIEIGVFTGYSTL' A
#
# COMPACT_ATOMS: atom_id res chain seq x y z
N MET A 1 24.88 24.87 0.10
CA MET A 1 24.13 23.83 0.82
C MET A 1 24.49 22.50 0.18
N GLU A 2 25.30 21.68 0.86
CA GLU A 2 25.53 20.29 0.44
C GLU A 2 24.20 19.56 0.45
N LYS A 3 23.83 18.95 -0.67
CA LYS A 3 22.69 18.02 -0.71
C LYS A 3 23.10 16.80 0.11
N GLY A 4 22.50 16.62 1.28
CA GLY A 4 22.70 15.42 2.08
C GLY A 4 22.45 14.18 1.22
N GLN A 5 23.44 13.30 1.13
CA GLN A 5 23.30 12.06 0.36
C GLN A 5 22.22 11.18 1.01
N LEU A 6 21.21 10.79 0.22
CA LEU A 6 20.12 9.87 0.57
C LEU A 6 20.62 8.41 0.67
N ASN A 7 21.67 8.16 1.46
CA ASN A 7 22.36 6.87 1.51
C ASN A 7 21.66 5.82 2.39
N ALA A 8 20.42 6.05 2.81
CA ALA A 8 19.62 5.05 3.52
C ALA A 8 18.17 5.07 3.01
N ILE A 9 17.96 4.61 1.78
CA ILE A 9 16.64 4.46 1.16
C ILE A 9 15.69 3.66 2.05
N LYS A 10 16.22 2.67 2.79
CA LYS A 10 15.46 1.85 3.73
C LYS A 10 14.94 2.67 4.91
N ASP A 11 15.80 3.42 5.58
CA ASP A 11 15.44 4.23 6.76
C ASP A 11 14.39 5.29 6.41
N ILE A 12 14.44 5.83 5.19
CA ILE A 12 13.44 6.78 4.70
C ILE A 12 12.11 6.10 4.41
N ASN A 13 12.13 4.91 3.82
CA ASN A 13 10.91 4.15 3.56
C ASN A 13 10.22 3.80 4.88
N GLU A 14 10.94 3.25 5.86
CA GLU A 14 10.42 2.96 7.20
C GLU A 14 9.85 4.22 7.86
N TYR A 15 10.57 5.35 7.82
CA TYR A 15 10.07 6.61 8.36
C TYR A 15 8.75 7.05 7.69
N VAL A 16 8.65 6.94 6.36
CA VAL A 16 7.41 7.30 5.65
C VAL A 16 6.27 6.37 6.06
N LEU A 17 6.49 5.06 6.14
CA LEU A 17 5.47 4.11 6.56
C LEU A 17 5.01 4.38 7.99
N ASP A 18 5.94 4.53 8.94
CA ASP A 18 5.64 4.77 10.34
C ASP A 18 4.84 6.07 10.57
N ASN A 19 5.13 7.11 9.78
CA ASN A 19 4.50 8.42 9.96
C ASN A 19 3.22 8.62 9.15
N SER A 20 3.07 7.91 8.02
CA SER A 20 1.97 8.16 7.06
C SER A 20 1.00 7.01 6.85
N LEU A 21 1.38 5.76 7.13
CA LEU A 21 0.51 4.61 6.87
C LEU A 21 -0.60 4.55 7.92
N ARG A 22 -1.83 4.34 7.44
CA ARG A 22 -3.07 4.20 8.20
C ARG A 22 -3.83 2.99 7.67
N GLU A 23 -3.19 1.82 7.72
CA GLU A 23 -3.77 0.54 7.32
C GLU A 23 -4.83 0.10 8.34
N SER A 24 -5.97 -0.42 7.89
CA SER A 24 -7.02 -0.95 8.78
C SER A 24 -6.68 -2.36 9.25
N ASP A 25 -7.17 -2.76 10.43
CA ASP A 25 -6.94 -4.12 10.97
C ASP A 25 -7.36 -5.25 10.02
N VAL A 26 -8.36 -5.01 9.15
CA VAL A 26 -8.79 -6.00 8.16
C VAL A 26 -7.76 -6.12 7.03
N LEU A 27 -7.27 -4.99 6.52
CA LEU A 27 -6.23 -4.95 5.49
C LEU A 27 -4.92 -5.54 5.99
N THR A 28 -4.48 -5.17 7.21
CA THR A 28 -3.26 -5.75 7.81
C THR A 28 -3.37 -7.26 7.94
N ARG A 29 -4.52 -7.79 8.40
CA ARG A 29 -4.74 -9.24 8.47
C ARG A 29 -4.72 -9.90 7.10
N LEU A 30 -5.35 -9.29 6.10
CA LEU A 30 -5.35 -9.81 4.73
C LEU A 30 -3.93 -9.84 4.15
N ARG A 31 -3.14 -8.78 4.32
CA ARG A 31 -1.75 -8.73 3.87
C ARG A 31 -0.89 -9.81 4.54
N MET A 32 -0.98 -9.94 5.87
CA MET A 32 -0.25 -10.99 6.60
C MET A 32 -0.66 -12.40 6.18
N GLU A 33 -1.92 -12.60 5.77
CA GLU A 33 -2.36 -13.90 5.24
C GLU A 33 -1.81 -14.14 3.83
N THR A 34 -1.87 -13.13 2.95
CA THR A 34 -1.31 -13.22 1.60
C THR A 34 0.20 -13.43 1.60
N GLU A 35 0.94 -12.88 2.57
CA GLU A 35 2.39 -13.07 2.72
C GLU A 35 2.80 -14.56 2.81
N LYS A 36 1.87 -15.45 3.19
CA LYS A 36 2.08 -16.91 3.25
C LYS A 36 1.98 -17.59 1.87
N ASP A 37 1.39 -16.93 0.87
CA ASP A 37 1.25 -17.45 -0.49
C ASP A 37 2.58 -17.37 -1.25
N SER A 38 2.91 -18.39 -2.04
CA SER A 38 4.13 -18.41 -2.87
C SER A 38 4.18 -17.30 -3.92
N HIS A 39 3.03 -16.70 -4.25
CA HIS A 39 2.88 -15.59 -5.19
C HIS A 39 2.54 -14.28 -4.50
N SER A 40 2.83 -14.13 -3.19
CA SER A 40 2.58 -12.92 -2.40
C SER A 40 3.15 -11.64 -3.01
N ILE A 41 4.21 -11.75 -3.83
CA ILE A 41 4.80 -10.65 -4.60
C ILE A 41 3.82 -9.96 -5.57
N MET A 42 2.70 -10.60 -5.92
CA MET A 42 1.65 -10.00 -6.75
C MET A 42 0.81 -8.96 -5.99
N GLN A 43 0.87 -8.95 -4.66
CA GLN A 43 0.14 -7.97 -3.85
C GLN A 43 0.85 -6.61 -3.87
N ILE A 44 0.07 -5.53 -3.93
CA ILE A 44 0.58 -4.16 -3.80
C ILE A 44 1.06 -3.85 -2.37
N PRO A 45 2.05 -2.95 -2.19
CA PRO A 45 2.41 -2.43 -0.87
C PRO A 45 1.25 -1.69 -0.18
N PRO A 46 1.19 -1.67 1.16
CA PRO A 46 0.06 -1.08 1.88
C PRO A 46 -0.10 0.43 1.65
N GLU A 47 0.99 1.17 1.48
CA GLU A 47 0.99 2.60 1.14
C GLU A 47 0.40 2.87 -0.24
N GLN A 48 0.53 1.94 -1.18
CA GLN A 48 -0.11 2.04 -2.50
C GLN A 48 -1.63 1.85 -2.39
N GLY A 49 -2.10 0.90 -1.58
CA GLY A 49 -3.53 0.73 -1.29
C GLY A 49 -4.15 1.98 -0.66
N GLN A 50 -3.45 2.58 0.31
CA GLN A 50 -3.87 3.86 0.91
C GLN A 50 -3.94 4.99 -0.13
N PHE A 51 -2.96 5.08 -1.03
CA PHE A 51 -2.96 6.08 -2.08
C PHE A 51 -4.13 5.90 -3.05
N MET A 52 -4.42 4.66 -3.46
CA MET A 52 -5.59 4.36 -4.31
C MET A 52 -6.91 4.73 -3.62
N ALA A 53 -7.06 4.44 -2.32
CA ALA A 53 -8.21 4.85 -1.54
C ALA A 53 -8.37 6.39 -1.46
N LEU A 54 -7.26 7.12 -1.37
CA LEU A 54 -7.27 8.59 -1.45
C LEU A 54 -7.75 9.06 -2.83
N LEU A 55 -7.23 8.49 -3.92
CA LEU A 55 -7.63 8.85 -5.29
C LEU A 55 -9.13 8.61 -5.51
N VAL A 56 -9.65 7.46 -5.10
CA VAL A 56 -11.09 7.12 -5.18
C VAL A 56 -11.95 8.20 -4.50
N LYS A 57 -11.51 8.67 -3.32
CA LYS A 57 -12.19 9.76 -2.59
C LYS A 57 -12.08 11.11 -3.30
N LEU A 58 -10.89 11.46 -3.79
CA LEU A 58 -10.63 12.76 -4.43
C LEU A 58 -11.41 12.94 -5.74
N ILE A 59 -11.58 11.86 -6.51
CA ILE A 59 -12.31 11.89 -7.79
C ILE A 59 -13.81 11.57 -7.64
N ASP A 60 -14.28 11.38 -6.40
CA ASP A 60 -15.64 10.95 -6.07
C ASP A 60 -16.13 9.73 -6.88
N ALA A 61 -15.28 8.72 -7.04
CA ALA A 61 -15.61 7.55 -7.84
C ALA A 61 -16.80 6.78 -7.25
N LYS A 62 -17.83 6.54 -8.06
CA LYS A 62 -19.02 5.76 -7.69
C LYS A 62 -19.05 4.36 -8.29
N ARG A 63 -18.28 4.15 -9.36
CA ARG A 63 -18.16 2.89 -10.09
C ARG A 63 -16.70 2.68 -10.41
N THR A 64 -16.12 1.62 -9.87
CA THR A 64 -14.73 1.22 -10.10
C THR A 64 -14.73 -0.13 -10.81
N ILE A 65 -13.68 -0.39 -11.59
CA ILE A 65 -13.39 -1.70 -12.16
C ILE A 65 -11.94 -2.01 -11.80
N GLU A 66 -11.73 -3.17 -11.23
CA GLU A 66 -10.40 -3.70 -10.96
C GLU A 66 -10.14 -4.88 -11.90
N ILE A 67 -9.00 -4.85 -12.59
CA ILE A 67 -8.55 -5.93 -13.48
C ILE A 67 -7.28 -6.51 -12.88
N GLY A 68 -7.39 -7.73 -12.37
CA GLY A 68 -6.34 -8.39 -11.57
C GLY A 68 -6.54 -8.11 -10.07
N VAL A 69 -7.30 -8.98 -9.40
CA VAL A 69 -7.73 -8.81 -8.01
C VAL A 69 -6.81 -9.53 -7.01
N PHE A 70 -6.15 -10.62 -7.44
CA PHE A 70 -5.39 -11.52 -6.58
C PHE A 70 -6.15 -11.89 -5.29
N THR A 71 -5.64 -11.55 -4.11
CA THR A 71 -6.28 -11.81 -2.81
C THR A 71 -7.25 -10.70 -2.37
N GLY A 72 -7.45 -9.66 -3.19
CA GLY A 72 -8.45 -8.61 -2.96
C GLY A 72 -7.99 -7.46 -2.06
N TYR A 73 -6.69 -7.34 -1.76
CA TYR A 73 -6.17 -6.26 -0.90
C TYR A 73 -6.42 -4.85 -1.47
N SER A 74 -6.31 -4.67 -2.79
CA SER A 74 -6.62 -3.41 -3.48
C SER A 74 -8.11 -3.12 -3.62
N THR A 75 -8.95 -4.17 -3.55
CA THR A 75 -10.40 -4.07 -3.71
C THR A 75 -11.09 -3.62 -2.43
N LEU A 76 -10.54 -4.03 -1.28
CA LEU A 76 -11.15 -3.90 0.05
C LEU A 76 -10.97 -2.49 0.64
#